data_AF-A0A946HSZ4-F1
#
_entry.id   AF-A0A946HSZ4-F1
#
_cell.length_a   1.000
_cell.length_b   1.000
_cell.length_c   1.000
_cell.angle_alpha   90.00
_cell.angle_beta   90.00
_cell.angle_gamma   90.00
#
_symmetry.space_group_name_H-M   'P 1'
#
loop_
_entity.id
_entity.type
_entity.pdbx_description
1 polymer ?
#
loop_
_entity_poly.entity_id
_entity_poly.type
_entity_poly.pdbx_seq_one_letter_code
_entity_poly.pdbx_strand_id
1 'polypeptide(L)'
;MPNNYPRYVRSLKNSLFYERSWPSRLKHLGRPRFTHPLRLKLGQYTEAELHRAYAAANEEFDLQLKLMENSGSTAFTETEIEKAATALLRKQRLSAGDFEHDDDFHHYAEQLVPGVDDALDGDPDRERTAEEQIKIAAYKALSTAARKKPKMLSSVWSDYVREGNVDVTTTRAARTKQRRWENVFAYIGEHNLNTPSLVDVIHDGLDRYWADRREHGIKVQSIKREWRETLAALRLASDRYRLGWVITPTGKRIKADPPKQKTVLSDAELVSLVTTCLADTKTPEVSAAIVFMAQSGAMVSEIARLDAEEVIADLDAAIPQVAIGKSQDVKVKVEQRRRVVPIVFGKEYLRQHLPKAIKRCSTTTESNMSKRISNKMRSATGNNTLSAHCLRHTLKALSDSVDANQSHVAAIGGWSGGSVVISAAMQQYGAAGLSSSKGFKAVHDTSRKILACVLEA
;
A
#
# COMPACT_ATOMS: atom_id res chain seq x y z
N MET A 1 24.02 -32.33 20.13
CA MET A 1 23.74 -31.01 20.73
C MET A 1 22.51 -31.17 21.62
N PRO A 2 22.54 -30.79 22.91
CA PRO A 2 21.31 -30.76 23.70
C PRO A 2 20.39 -29.71 23.09
N ASN A 3 19.21 -30.12 22.58
CA ASN A 3 18.20 -29.17 22.11
C ASN A 3 17.75 -28.35 23.32
N ASN A 4 18.28 -27.13 23.43
CA ASN A 4 17.98 -26.23 24.52
C ASN A 4 16.60 -25.60 24.26
N TYR A 5 15.54 -26.35 24.56
CA TYR A 5 14.18 -25.84 24.43
C TYR A 5 13.93 -24.70 25.42
N PRO A 6 13.01 -23.76 25.11
CA PRO A 6 12.55 -22.77 26.07
C PRO A 6 12.09 -23.42 27.38
N ARG A 7 12.13 -22.66 28.48
CA ARG A 7 11.70 -23.11 29.81
C ARG A 7 10.31 -23.75 29.71
N TYR A 8 10.05 -24.83 30.46
CA TYR A 8 8.77 -25.58 30.43
C TYR A 8 8.46 -26.34 29.14
N VAL A 9 9.25 -26.22 28.07
CA VAL A 9 9.07 -27.05 26.89
C VAL A 9 9.79 -28.39 27.07
N ARG A 10 9.07 -29.47 26.74
CA ARG A 10 9.53 -30.86 26.83
C ARG A 10 9.16 -31.60 25.54
N SER A 11 10.08 -32.45 25.07
CA SER A 11 9.81 -33.38 23.97
C SER A 11 9.25 -34.67 24.53
N LEU A 12 8.10 -35.13 24.02
CA LEU A 12 7.56 -36.45 24.30
C LEU A 12 7.33 -37.18 22.98
N LYS A 13 8.01 -38.31 22.80
CA LYS A 13 8.05 -39.05 21.53
C LYS A 13 8.47 -38.11 20.38
N ASN A 14 7.60 -37.92 19.39
CA ASN A 14 7.84 -37.10 18.20
C ASN A 14 7.16 -35.73 18.24
N SER A 15 6.79 -35.22 19.43
CA SER A 15 6.04 -33.95 19.56
C SER A 15 6.51 -33.12 20.75
N LEU A 16 6.36 -31.80 20.63
CA LEU A 16 6.69 -30.86 21.68
C LEU A 16 5.46 -30.52 22.53
N PHE A 17 5.68 -30.40 23.83
CA PHE A 17 4.69 -30.08 24.86
C PHE A 17 5.22 -28.97 25.76
N TYR A 18 4.31 -28.14 26.26
CA TYR A 18 4.54 -27.23 27.37
C TYR A 18 4.07 -27.91 28.66
N GLU A 19 4.94 -27.99 29.65
CA GLU A 19 4.65 -28.61 30.95
C GLU A 19 5.13 -27.70 32.10
N ARG A 20 4.17 -27.24 32.91
CA ARG A 20 4.42 -26.35 34.06
C ARG A 20 3.62 -26.79 35.27
N SER A 21 4.26 -26.83 36.44
CA SER A 21 3.59 -27.19 37.69
C SER A 21 2.67 -26.05 38.17
N TRP A 22 1.51 -26.41 38.72
CA TRP A 22 0.64 -25.44 39.38
C TRP A 22 1.28 -24.92 40.69
N PRO A 23 0.96 -23.68 41.12
CA PRO A 23 1.34 -23.19 42.43
C PRO A 23 0.87 -24.13 43.54
N SER A 24 1.66 -24.27 44.62
CA SER A 24 1.38 -25.24 45.70
C SER A 24 -0.02 -25.09 46.29
N ARG A 25 -0.56 -23.87 46.35
CA ARG A 25 -1.91 -23.57 46.84
C ARG A 25 -3.03 -24.21 46.01
N LEU A 26 -2.81 -24.52 44.72
CA LEU A 26 -3.83 -25.05 43.81
C LEU A 26 -3.66 -26.54 43.48
N LYS A 27 -2.61 -27.20 44.02
CA LYS A 27 -2.32 -28.61 43.70
C LYS A 27 -3.42 -29.58 44.14
N HIS A 28 -4.30 -29.18 45.06
CA HIS A 28 -5.41 -29.98 45.57
C HIS A 28 -6.61 -30.06 44.61
N LEU A 29 -6.69 -29.17 43.61
CA LEU A 29 -7.85 -29.05 42.71
C LEU A 29 -7.77 -29.95 41.46
N GLY A 30 -6.73 -30.80 41.33
CA GLY A 30 -6.64 -31.74 40.21
C GLY A 30 -5.23 -32.21 39.88
N ARG A 31 -4.93 -32.34 38.58
CA ARG A 31 -3.62 -32.82 38.10
C ARG A 31 -2.51 -31.87 38.58
N PRO A 32 -1.36 -32.39 39.05
CA PRO A 32 -0.32 -31.56 39.68
C PRO A 32 0.41 -30.61 38.72
N ARG A 33 0.22 -30.76 37.42
CA ARG A 33 0.88 -29.99 36.37
C ARG A 33 -0.09 -29.68 35.22
N PHE A 34 0.10 -28.53 34.62
CA PHE A 34 -0.48 -28.16 33.34
C PHE A 34 0.34 -28.78 32.21
N THR A 35 -0.34 -29.37 31.23
CA THR A 35 0.30 -29.93 30.03
C THR A 35 -0.44 -29.47 28.79
N HIS A 36 0.25 -28.84 27.85
CA HIS A 36 -0.33 -28.32 26.61
C HIS A 36 0.48 -28.77 25.39
N PRO A 37 -0.13 -29.45 24.40
CA PRO A 37 0.58 -29.82 23.18
C PRO A 37 0.89 -28.59 22.34
N LEU A 38 2.15 -28.38 21.98
CA LEU A 38 2.55 -27.27 21.09
C LEU A 38 2.20 -27.54 19.63
N ARG A 39 1.79 -28.77 19.30
CA ARG A 39 1.46 -29.25 17.94
C ARG A 39 2.63 -29.10 16.94
N LEU A 40 3.86 -29.09 17.45
CA LEU A 40 5.09 -29.08 16.67
C LEU A 40 5.75 -30.46 16.74
N LYS A 41 6.19 -30.97 15.59
CA LYS A 41 6.95 -32.22 15.48
C LYS A 41 8.45 -31.96 15.57
N LEU A 42 9.21 -32.87 16.16
CA LEU A 42 10.66 -32.72 16.29
C LEU A 42 11.32 -32.51 14.92
N GLY A 43 12.13 -31.44 14.81
CA GLY A 43 12.85 -31.11 13.57
C GLY A 43 11.99 -30.55 12.43
N GLN A 44 10.68 -30.34 12.64
CA GLN A 44 9.74 -29.86 11.62
C GLN A 44 9.04 -28.57 12.07
N TYR A 45 9.80 -27.57 12.50
CA TYR A 45 9.31 -26.24 12.86
C TYR A 45 10.42 -25.20 12.76
N THR A 46 10.03 -23.95 12.54
CA THR A 46 10.91 -22.78 12.63
C THR A 46 10.99 -22.25 14.07
N GLU A 47 12.06 -21.55 14.39
CA GLU A 47 12.24 -20.93 15.72
C GLU A 47 11.09 -19.94 16.04
N ALA A 48 10.61 -19.19 15.05
CA ALA A 48 9.47 -18.28 15.18
C ALA A 48 8.15 -19.02 15.51
N GLU A 49 7.91 -20.19 14.91
CA GLU A 49 6.74 -21.02 15.22
C GLU A 49 6.81 -21.58 16.64
N LEU A 50 8.00 -21.99 17.08
CA LEU A 50 8.23 -22.44 18.46
C LEU A 50 7.94 -21.32 19.47
N HIS A 51 8.45 -20.11 19.24
CA HIS A 51 8.19 -18.97 20.12
C HIS A 51 6.71 -18.59 20.18
N ARG A 52 6.01 -18.59 19.03
CA ARG A 52 4.57 -18.31 18.98
C ARG A 52 3.76 -19.37 19.74
N ALA A 53 4.06 -20.65 19.53
CA ALA A 53 3.39 -21.75 20.23
C ALA A 53 3.67 -21.71 21.74
N TYR A 54 4.90 -21.37 22.14
CA TYR A 54 5.28 -21.19 23.53
C TYR A 54 4.51 -20.05 24.20
N ALA A 55 4.45 -18.88 23.56
CA ALA A 55 3.72 -17.72 24.09
C ALA A 55 2.23 -18.03 24.28
N ALA A 56 1.61 -18.66 23.30
CA ALA A 56 0.21 -19.10 23.38
C ALA A 56 -0.03 -20.11 24.52
N ALA A 57 0.87 -21.06 24.71
CA ALA A 57 0.76 -22.03 25.81
C ALA A 57 0.96 -21.38 27.19
N ASN A 58 1.78 -20.32 27.29
CA ASN A 58 1.95 -19.57 28.52
C ASN A 58 0.72 -18.70 28.84
N GLU A 59 0.15 -18.02 27.84
CA GLU A 59 -1.13 -17.30 28.01
C GLU A 59 -2.25 -18.22 28.49
N GLU A 60 -2.34 -19.44 27.93
CA GLU A 60 -3.33 -20.44 28.36
C GLU A 60 -3.11 -20.89 29.81
N PHE A 61 -1.85 -21.07 30.23
CA PHE A 61 -1.51 -21.38 31.62
C PHE A 61 -1.95 -20.26 32.56
N ASP A 62 -1.63 -19.00 32.22
CA ASP A 62 -1.96 -17.84 33.06
C ASP A 62 -3.49 -17.63 33.13
N LEU A 63 -4.22 -17.85 32.03
CA LEU A 63 -5.68 -17.82 32.00
C LEU A 63 -6.31 -18.91 32.88
N GLN A 64 -5.85 -20.16 32.77
CA GLN A 64 -6.36 -21.25 33.61
C GLN A 64 -6.03 -21.03 35.09
N LEU A 65 -4.86 -20.47 35.39
CA LEU A 65 -4.49 -20.10 36.74
C LEU A 65 -5.47 -19.05 37.31
N LYS A 66 -5.79 -18.02 36.50
CA LYS A 66 -6.74 -16.98 36.88
C LYS A 66 -8.16 -17.53 37.12
N LEU A 67 -8.60 -18.49 36.29
CA LEU A 67 -9.88 -19.18 36.43
C LEU A 67 -9.96 -20.04 37.70
N MET A 68 -8.86 -20.67 38.09
CA MET A 68 -8.80 -21.45 39.33
C MET A 68 -8.77 -20.57 40.59
N GLU A 69 -8.33 -19.31 40.46
CA GLU A 69 -8.14 -18.41 41.60
C GLU A 69 -9.30 -17.43 41.81
N ASN A 70 -10.08 -17.13 40.77
CA ASN A 70 -11.16 -16.14 40.82
C ASN A 70 -12.45 -16.73 40.25
N SER A 71 -13.54 -16.67 41.03
CA SER A 71 -14.88 -17.11 40.59
C SER A 71 -15.81 -15.93 40.25
N GLY A 72 -15.39 -14.69 40.52
CA GLY A 72 -16.19 -13.48 40.31
C GLY A 72 -16.32 -13.08 38.83
N SER A 73 -17.51 -12.58 38.45
CA SER A 73 -17.88 -12.22 37.08
C SER A 73 -17.04 -11.07 36.48
N THR A 74 -16.58 -10.14 37.32
CA THR A 74 -15.84 -8.93 36.91
C THR A 74 -14.33 -9.13 36.81
N ALA A 75 -13.82 -10.29 37.22
CA ALA A 75 -12.39 -10.58 37.20
C ALA A 75 -11.85 -10.89 35.80
N PHE A 76 -12.72 -11.19 34.83
CA PHE A 76 -12.34 -11.66 33.50
C PHE A 76 -12.74 -10.68 32.41
N THR A 77 -11.87 -10.50 31.42
CA THR A 77 -12.24 -9.77 30.20
C THR A 77 -13.07 -10.67 29.28
N GLU A 78 -13.87 -10.07 28.40
CA GLU A 78 -14.63 -10.82 27.40
C GLU A 78 -13.74 -11.77 26.56
N THR A 79 -12.53 -11.31 26.22
CA THR A 79 -11.53 -12.11 25.49
C THR A 79 -11.01 -13.33 26.27
N GLU A 80 -10.91 -13.22 27.59
CA GLU A 80 -10.51 -14.34 28.47
C GLU A 80 -11.62 -15.38 28.57
N ILE A 81 -12.89 -14.93 28.65
CA ILE A 81 -14.08 -15.79 28.62
C ILE A 81 -14.18 -16.54 27.29
N GLU A 82 -13.97 -15.87 26.15
CA GLU A 82 -13.98 -16.51 24.82
C GLU A 82 -12.86 -17.55 24.64
N LYS A 83 -11.65 -17.24 25.11
CA LYS A 83 -10.52 -18.19 25.08
C LYS A 83 -10.84 -19.42 25.92
N ALA A 84 -11.39 -19.23 27.13
CA ALA A 84 -11.79 -20.31 28.01
C ALA A 84 -12.95 -21.15 27.42
N ALA A 85 -13.92 -20.51 26.78
CA ALA A 85 -15.00 -21.20 26.05
C ALA A 85 -14.46 -22.07 24.91
N THR A 86 -13.50 -21.55 24.13
CA THR A 86 -12.83 -22.33 23.08
C THR A 86 -12.06 -23.52 23.64
N ALA A 87 -11.41 -23.35 24.80
CA ALA A 87 -10.72 -24.44 25.48
C ALA A 87 -11.70 -25.51 26.01
N LEU A 88 -12.86 -25.10 26.52
CA LEU A 88 -13.94 -25.99 26.94
C LEU A 88 -14.47 -26.84 25.77
N LEU A 89 -14.79 -26.21 24.63
CA LEU A 89 -15.23 -26.93 23.43
C LEU A 89 -14.19 -27.96 22.96
N ARG A 90 -12.90 -27.59 22.96
CA ARG A 90 -11.82 -28.51 22.60
C ARG A 90 -11.73 -29.73 23.51
N LYS A 91 -11.99 -29.58 24.83
CA LYS A 91 -12.03 -30.71 25.76
C LYS A 91 -13.14 -31.71 25.39
N GLN A 92 -14.28 -31.18 24.91
CA GLN A 92 -15.40 -31.97 24.42
C GLN A 92 -15.26 -32.42 22.96
N ARG A 93 -14.11 -32.15 22.32
CA ARG A 93 -13.83 -32.42 20.90
C ARG A 93 -14.79 -31.71 19.93
N LEU A 94 -15.34 -30.58 20.36
CA LEU A 94 -16.20 -29.71 19.56
C LEU A 94 -15.42 -28.50 19.05
N SER A 95 -15.89 -27.93 17.95
CA SER A 95 -15.41 -26.69 17.35
C SER A 95 -16.55 -25.68 17.23
N ALA A 96 -16.20 -24.39 17.20
CA ALA A 96 -17.18 -23.33 16.97
C ALA A 96 -17.83 -23.50 15.59
N GLY A 97 -19.15 -23.33 15.51
CA GLY A 97 -19.95 -23.47 14.29
C GLY A 97 -20.27 -24.91 13.89
N ASP A 98 -19.93 -25.93 14.69
CA ASP A 98 -20.26 -27.33 14.39
C ASP A 98 -21.77 -27.56 14.21
N PHE A 99 -22.61 -26.69 14.76
CA PHE A 99 -24.07 -26.79 14.77
C PHE A 99 -24.76 -25.56 14.15
N GLU A 100 -24.09 -24.85 13.23
CA GLU A 100 -24.63 -23.63 12.58
C GLU A 100 -25.97 -23.85 11.83
N HIS A 101 -26.21 -25.07 11.34
CA HIS A 101 -27.39 -25.42 10.54
C HIS A 101 -28.29 -26.43 11.25
N ASP A 102 -28.09 -26.65 12.55
CA ASP A 102 -28.91 -27.55 13.34
C ASP A 102 -29.82 -26.71 14.24
N ASP A 103 -31.05 -26.50 13.78
CA ASP A 103 -32.06 -25.74 14.51
C ASP A 103 -32.49 -26.42 15.83
N ASP A 104 -32.24 -27.74 15.95
CA ASP A 104 -32.59 -28.54 17.12
C ASP A 104 -31.44 -28.64 18.14
N PHE A 105 -30.28 -28.05 17.87
CA PHE A 105 -29.10 -28.06 18.75
C PHE A 105 -29.40 -27.67 20.19
N HIS A 106 -30.34 -26.74 20.38
CA HIS A 106 -30.77 -26.27 21.70
C HIS A 106 -31.30 -27.40 22.59
N HIS A 107 -31.92 -28.44 22.02
CA HIS A 107 -32.50 -29.55 22.78
C HIS A 107 -31.47 -30.50 23.40
N TYR A 108 -30.22 -30.48 22.92
CA TYR A 108 -29.14 -31.33 23.43
C TYR A 108 -27.89 -30.53 23.82
N ALA A 109 -28.01 -29.21 23.93
CA ALA A 109 -26.93 -28.30 24.32
C ALA A 109 -26.31 -28.66 25.68
N GLU A 110 -27.12 -29.09 26.65
CA GLU A 110 -26.68 -29.53 27.98
C GLU A 110 -25.75 -30.76 27.91
N GLN A 111 -25.90 -31.62 26.91
CA GLN A 111 -25.01 -32.77 26.69
C GLN A 111 -23.65 -32.34 26.13
N LEU A 112 -23.61 -31.24 25.38
CA LEU A 112 -22.41 -30.70 24.73
C LEU A 112 -21.64 -29.75 25.64
N VAL A 113 -22.36 -28.94 26.42
CA VAL A 113 -21.83 -28.00 27.40
C VAL A 113 -22.57 -28.23 28.73
N PRO A 114 -22.11 -29.15 29.58
CA PRO A 114 -22.77 -29.46 30.85
C PRO A 114 -22.90 -28.25 31.79
N GLY A 115 -24.10 -28.06 32.33
CA GLY A 115 -24.50 -26.93 33.18
C GLY A 115 -24.76 -25.64 32.41
N VAL A 116 -25.05 -25.71 31.10
CA VAL A 116 -25.41 -24.55 30.30
C VAL A 116 -26.86 -24.15 30.52
N ASP A 117 -27.76 -25.11 30.73
CA ASP A 117 -29.18 -24.83 30.98
C ASP A 117 -29.31 -23.98 32.25
N ASP A 118 -28.67 -24.38 33.35
CA ASP A 118 -28.64 -23.62 34.62
C ASP A 118 -28.00 -22.22 34.48
N ALA A 119 -27.08 -22.05 33.52
CA ALA A 119 -26.41 -20.78 33.26
C ALA A 119 -27.28 -19.84 32.40
N LEU A 120 -28.09 -20.42 31.51
CA LEU A 120 -29.04 -19.70 30.65
C LEU A 120 -30.33 -19.37 31.43
N ASP A 121 -30.76 -20.26 32.31
CA ASP A 121 -31.97 -20.14 33.13
C ASP A 121 -31.81 -19.16 34.31
N GLY A 122 -32.87 -18.36 34.52
CA GLY A 122 -32.95 -17.36 35.59
C GLY A 122 -33.17 -15.94 35.09
N ASP A 123 -33.19 -14.99 36.03
CA ASP A 123 -33.33 -13.56 35.74
C ASP A 123 -32.21 -13.09 34.78
N PRO A 124 -32.55 -12.48 33.62
CA PRO A 124 -31.57 -11.91 32.70
C PRO A 124 -30.55 -10.98 33.36
N ASP A 125 -30.99 -10.25 34.39
CA ASP A 125 -30.22 -9.22 35.09
C ASP A 125 -29.39 -9.77 36.27
N ARG A 126 -29.43 -11.09 36.55
CA ARG A 126 -28.59 -11.69 37.59
C ARG A 126 -27.11 -11.67 37.17
N GLU A 127 -26.24 -11.39 38.13
CA GLU A 127 -24.79 -11.53 37.93
C GLU A 127 -24.43 -13.01 37.77
N ARG A 128 -23.94 -13.36 36.57
CA ARG A 128 -23.45 -14.70 36.25
C ARG A 128 -21.98 -14.85 36.62
N THR A 129 -21.63 -15.93 37.28
CA THR A 129 -20.26 -16.33 37.60
C THR A 129 -19.40 -16.47 36.33
N ALA A 130 -18.08 -16.41 36.49
CA ALA A 130 -17.16 -16.60 35.36
C ALA A 130 -17.37 -17.95 34.66
N GLU A 131 -17.69 -19.01 35.42
CA GLU A 131 -17.94 -20.33 34.85
C GLU A 131 -19.22 -20.37 33.99
N GLU A 132 -20.31 -19.75 34.46
CA GLU A 132 -21.55 -19.63 33.70
C GLU A 132 -21.35 -18.80 32.42
N GLN A 133 -20.61 -17.70 32.50
CA GLN A 133 -20.28 -16.89 31.32
C GLN A 133 -19.49 -17.68 30.27
N ILE A 134 -18.56 -18.54 30.71
CA ILE A 134 -17.80 -19.44 29.81
C ILE A 134 -18.70 -20.46 29.15
N LYS A 135 -19.63 -21.08 29.89
CA LYS A 135 -20.59 -22.06 29.35
C LYS A 135 -21.51 -21.41 28.32
N ILE A 136 -22.04 -20.23 28.62
CA ILE A 136 -22.89 -19.45 27.69
C ILE A 136 -22.11 -19.07 26.43
N ALA A 137 -20.86 -18.61 26.57
CA ALA A 137 -20.01 -18.27 25.44
C ALA A 137 -19.68 -19.50 24.57
N ALA A 138 -19.43 -20.66 25.20
CA ALA A 138 -19.19 -21.92 24.49
C ALA A 138 -20.43 -22.38 23.71
N TYR A 139 -21.61 -22.31 24.34
CA TYR A 139 -22.89 -22.59 23.72
C TYR A 139 -23.18 -21.68 22.51
N LYS A 140 -23.03 -20.37 22.66
CA LYS A 140 -23.20 -19.41 21.56
C LYS A 140 -22.21 -19.67 20.41
N ALA A 141 -20.99 -20.11 20.73
CA ALA A 141 -19.98 -20.42 19.74
C ALA A 141 -20.31 -21.68 18.91
N LEU A 142 -21.11 -22.61 19.42
CA LEU A 142 -21.48 -23.85 18.70
C LEU A 142 -22.45 -23.60 17.54
N SER A 143 -23.44 -22.71 17.74
CA SER A 143 -24.41 -22.33 16.71
C SER A 143 -23.95 -21.17 15.82
N THR A 144 -22.92 -20.42 16.22
CA THR A 144 -22.41 -19.31 15.42
C THR A 144 -21.28 -19.76 14.51
N ALA A 145 -21.47 -19.62 13.18
CA ALA A 145 -20.48 -19.92 12.14
C ALA A 145 -19.02 -19.68 12.58
N ALA A 146 -18.14 -20.66 12.36
CA ALA A 146 -16.69 -20.59 12.59
C ALA A 146 -15.99 -19.37 11.92
N ARG A 147 -16.72 -18.67 11.04
CA ARG A 147 -16.35 -17.37 10.45
C ARG A 147 -16.12 -16.27 11.50
N LYS A 148 -16.69 -16.38 12.72
CA LYS A 148 -16.42 -15.48 13.86
C LYS A 148 -15.27 -15.97 14.75
N LYS A 149 -14.09 -16.27 14.19
CA LYS A 149 -12.89 -16.04 15.01
C LYS A 149 -12.85 -14.53 15.30
N PRO A 150 -12.65 -14.06 16.55
CA PRO A 150 -12.52 -12.65 16.84
C PRO A 150 -11.38 -12.11 15.98
N LYS A 151 -11.74 -11.35 14.95
CA LYS A 151 -10.75 -10.77 14.05
C LYS A 151 -10.19 -9.55 14.75
N MET A 152 -8.88 -9.45 14.74
CA MET A 152 -8.15 -8.33 15.27
C MET A 152 -8.05 -7.25 14.20
N LEU A 153 -8.02 -5.98 14.59
CA LEU A 153 -7.87 -4.86 13.68
C LEU A 153 -6.58 -4.98 12.84
N SER A 154 -5.50 -5.54 13.40
CA SER A 154 -4.28 -5.85 12.63
C SER A 154 -4.50 -6.79 11.44
N SER A 155 -5.44 -7.73 11.55
CA SER A 155 -5.74 -8.70 10.48
C SER A 155 -6.36 -8.04 9.24
N VAL A 156 -6.97 -6.87 9.41
CA VAL A 156 -7.59 -6.10 8.32
C VAL A 156 -6.58 -5.72 7.24
N TRP A 157 -5.36 -5.39 7.64
CA TRP A 157 -4.32 -5.06 6.68
C TRP A 157 -3.86 -6.26 5.87
N SER A 158 -3.68 -7.41 6.53
CA SER A 158 -3.33 -8.66 5.85
C SER A 158 -4.40 -9.07 4.83
N ASP A 159 -5.67 -8.87 5.17
CA ASP A 159 -6.79 -9.12 4.26
C ASP A 159 -6.78 -8.17 3.07
N TYR A 160 -6.55 -6.87 3.30
CA TYR A 160 -6.45 -5.87 2.25
C TYR A 160 -5.28 -6.12 1.29
N VAL A 161 -4.13 -6.56 1.82
CA VAL A 161 -2.96 -6.93 1.01
C VAL A 161 -3.27 -8.14 0.13
N ARG A 162 -3.91 -9.17 0.71
CA ARG A 162 -4.27 -10.40 0.02
C ARG A 162 -5.30 -10.18 -1.09
N GLU A 163 -6.35 -9.42 -0.82
CA GLU A 163 -7.45 -9.21 -1.77
C GLU A 163 -7.18 -8.09 -2.77
N GLY A 164 -6.45 -7.05 -2.36
CA GLY A 164 -6.12 -5.93 -3.22
C GLY A 164 -5.02 -6.22 -4.25
N ASN A 165 -4.51 -7.46 -4.32
CA ASN A 165 -3.31 -7.83 -5.09
C ASN A 165 -2.15 -6.83 -4.90
N VAL A 166 -2.01 -6.31 -3.66
CA VAL A 166 -0.93 -5.38 -3.33
C VAL A 166 0.27 -6.21 -2.90
N ASP A 167 1.21 -6.45 -3.81
CA ASP A 167 2.48 -7.08 -3.45
C ASP A 167 3.28 -6.15 -2.51
N VAL A 168 3.19 -6.39 -1.19
CA VAL A 168 3.85 -5.63 -0.12
C VAL A 168 5.31 -5.98 0.11
N THR A 169 5.82 -7.05 -0.49
CA THR A 169 7.14 -7.60 -0.15
C THR A 169 8.22 -7.20 -1.14
N THR A 170 7.88 -6.95 -2.41
CA THR A 170 8.90 -6.81 -3.47
C THR A 170 9.30 -5.36 -3.80
N THR A 171 8.39 -4.38 -3.69
CA THR A 171 8.66 -3.01 -4.19
C THR A 171 8.77 -1.93 -3.10
N ARG A 172 9.56 -0.87 -3.35
CA ARG A 172 9.63 0.33 -2.50
C ARG A 172 8.26 0.96 -2.25
N ALA A 173 7.41 0.96 -3.28
CA ALA A 173 6.06 1.50 -3.18
C ALA A 173 5.23 0.74 -2.14
N ALA A 174 5.44 -0.57 -2.06
CA ALA A 174 4.65 -1.42 -1.19
C ALA A 174 5.15 -1.40 0.27
N ARG A 175 6.48 -1.36 0.50
CA ARG A 175 7.04 -1.03 1.82
C ARG A 175 6.55 0.33 2.35
N THR A 176 6.35 1.30 1.45
CA THR A 176 5.79 2.60 1.83
C THR A 176 4.34 2.48 2.29
N LYS A 177 3.54 1.60 1.70
CA LYS A 177 2.14 1.35 2.10
C LYS A 177 2.09 0.67 3.47
N GLN A 178 2.92 -0.37 3.68
CA GLN A 178 3.07 -1.04 4.97
C GLN A 178 3.39 -0.05 6.10
N ARG A 179 4.44 0.76 5.92
CA ARG A 179 4.84 1.77 6.92
C ARG A 179 3.74 2.79 7.20
N ARG A 180 2.96 3.17 6.19
CA ARG A 180 1.83 4.10 6.38
C ARG A 180 0.72 3.48 7.21
N TRP A 181 0.38 2.22 6.94
CA TRP A 181 -0.54 1.46 7.79
C TRP A 181 -0.04 1.44 9.23
N GLU A 182 1.20 0.99 9.46
CA GLU A 182 1.81 0.90 10.79
C GLU A 182 1.80 2.24 11.54
N ASN A 183 2.17 3.32 10.85
CA ASN A 183 2.18 4.66 11.44
C ASN A 183 0.80 5.12 11.89
N VAL A 184 -0.27 4.83 11.14
CA VAL A 184 -1.64 5.20 11.54
C VAL A 184 -2.17 4.23 12.60
N PHE A 185 -1.91 2.93 12.41
CA PHE A 185 -2.32 1.87 13.32
C PHE A 185 -1.74 2.07 14.73
N ALA A 186 -0.51 2.59 14.86
CA ALA A 186 0.08 2.93 16.15
C ALA A 186 -0.75 3.93 16.98
N TYR A 187 -1.56 4.79 16.35
CA TYR A 187 -2.44 5.72 17.05
C TYR A 187 -3.78 5.07 17.41
N ILE A 188 -4.28 4.14 16.59
CA ILE A 188 -5.56 3.45 16.83
C ILE A 188 -5.40 2.34 17.88
N GLY A 189 -4.32 1.57 17.80
CA GLY A 189 -4.07 0.40 18.62
C GLY A 189 -4.74 -0.88 18.11
N GLU A 190 -4.47 -1.99 18.79
CA GLU A 190 -5.08 -3.30 18.49
C GLU A 190 -6.43 -3.44 19.19
N HIS A 191 -7.45 -3.86 18.45
CA HIS A 191 -8.81 -4.02 18.97
C HIS A 191 -9.52 -5.18 18.28
N ASN A 192 -10.55 -5.73 18.92
CA ASN A 192 -11.45 -6.70 18.31
C ASN A 192 -12.40 -5.98 17.35
N LEU A 193 -12.62 -6.52 16.14
CA LEU A 193 -13.57 -5.95 15.18
C LEU A 193 -15.00 -5.84 15.72
N ASN A 194 -15.36 -6.65 16.73
CA ASN A 194 -16.67 -6.63 17.37
C ASN A 194 -16.79 -5.61 18.52
N THR A 195 -15.72 -4.90 18.89
CA THR A 195 -15.76 -3.92 19.99
C THR A 195 -16.83 -2.85 19.69
N PRO A 196 -17.85 -2.67 20.57
CA PRO A 196 -19.00 -1.81 20.29
C PRO A 196 -18.69 -0.34 19.97
N SER A 197 -17.56 0.18 20.47
CA SER A 197 -17.08 1.56 20.26
C SER A 197 -15.89 1.67 19.31
N LEU A 198 -15.57 0.61 18.55
CA LEU A 198 -14.36 0.59 17.71
C LEU A 198 -14.36 1.70 16.65
N VAL A 199 -15.52 2.08 16.13
CA VAL A 199 -15.60 3.18 15.15
C VAL A 199 -15.11 4.49 15.76
N ASP A 200 -15.49 4.78 17.01
CA ASP A 200 -15.06 5.98 17.72
C ASP A 200 -13.56 5.94 18.02
N VAL A 201 -13.04 4.78 18.43
CA VAL A 201 -11.60 4.57 18.64
C VAL A 201 -10.80 4.76 17.36
N ILE A 202 -11.31 4.28 16.22
CA ILE A 202 -10.71 4.51 14.90
C ILE A 202 -10.71 6.01 14.57
N HIS A 203 -11.82 6.72 14.80
CA HIS A 203 -11.89 8.16 14.54
C HIS A 203 -10.92 8.95 15.42
N ASP A 204 -10.88 8.68 16.72
CA ASP A 204 -9.95 9.31 17.66
C ASP A 204 -8.49 9.06 17.26
N GLY A 205 -8.13 7.81 16.90
CA GLY A 205 -6.79 7.49 16.43
C GLY A 205 -6.42 8.22 15.13
N LEU A 206 -7.35 8.35 14.19
CA LEU A 206 -7.14 9.11 12.95
C LEU A 206 -6.98 10.61 13.22
N ASP A 207 -7.71 11.15 14.20
CA ASP A 207 -7.69 12.56 14.57
C ASP A 207 -6.41 12.92 15.33
N ARG A 208 -5.97 12.07 16.26
CA ARG A 208 -4.65 12.20 16.93
C ARG A 208 -3.50 12.12 15.93
N TYR A 209 -3.55 11.15 15.01
CA TYR A 209 -2.56 11.05 13.93
C TYR A 209 -2.53 12.34 13.09
N TRP A 210 -3.70 12.85 12.71
CA TRP A 210 -3.80 14.09 11.95
C TRP A 210 -3.22 15.29 12.69
N ALA A 211 -3.58 15.46 13.98
CA ALA A 211 -3.10 16.56 14.81
C ALA A 211 -1.57 16.54 14.92
N ASP A 212 -0.99 15.39 15.25
CA ASP A 212 0.46 15.19 15.31
C ASP A 212 1.14 15.56 13.99
N ARG A 213 0.62 15.09 12.85
CA ARG A 213 1.19 15.43 11.54
C ARG A 213 1.13 16.92 11.25
N ARG A 214 0.06 17.61 11.68
CA ARG A 214 -0.09 19.06 11.49
C ARG A 214 0.85 19.85 12.37
N GLU A 215 1.06 19.43 13.61
CA GLU A 215 2.06 20.01 14.51
C GLU A 215 3.46 19.93 13.91
N HIS A 216 3.80 18.80 13.28
CA HIS A 216 5.05 18.62 12.53
C HIS A 216 5.09 19.34 11.16
N GLY A 217 4.14 20.23 10.86
CA GLY A 217 4.12 21.03 9.63
C GLY A 217 3.83 20.23 8.35
N ILE A 218 3.30 19.01 8.45
CA ILE A 218 2.98 18.19 7.28
C ILE A 218 1.73 18.73 6.56
N LYS A 219 1.82 18.83 5.24
CA LYS A 219 0.74 19.32 4.38
C LYS A 219 -0.47 18.39 4.38
N VAL A 220 -1.67 18.97 4.33
CA VAL A 220 -2.97 18.29 4.25
C VAL A 220 -2.98 17.21 3.17
N GLN A 221 -2.47 17.51 1.97
CA GLN A 221 -2.43 16.53 0.88
C GLN A 221 -1.51 15.34 1.18
N SER A 222 -0.41 15.57 1.88
CA SER A 222 0.52 14.51 2.29
C SER A 222 -0.14 13.59 3.31
N ILE A 223 -0.76 14.16 4.36
CA ILE A 223 -1.49 13.38 5.37
C ILE A 223 -2.62 12.58 4.71
N LYS A 224 -3.37 13.20 3.78
CA LYS A 224 -4.41 12.54 2.99
C LYS A 224 -3.91 11.33 2.20
N ARG A 225 -2.64 11.37 1.77
CA ARG A 225 -1.98 10.27 1.05
C ARG A 225 -1.40 9.21 1.99
N GLU A 226 -1.14 9.55 3.25
CA GLU A 226 -0.63 8.60 4.24
C GLU A 226 -1.72 7.63 4.70
N TRP A 227 -2.89 8.12 5.09
CA TRP A 227 -3.98 7.25 5.56
C TRP A 227 -4.85 6.63 4.45
N ARG A 228 -4.57 6.90 3.16
CA ARG A 228 -5.47 6.50 2.06
C ARG A 228 -5.64 4.98 2.03
N GLU A 229 -4.54 4.27 2.12
CA GLU A 229 -4.51 2.82 2.12
C GLU A 229 -5.09 2.24 3.42
N THR A 230 -4.84 2.88 4.57
CA THR A 230 -5.49 2.52 5.84
C THR A 230 -7.01 2.60 5.76
N LEU A 231 -7.55 3.71 5.25
CA LEU A 231 -8.99 3.89 5.06
C LEU A 231 -9.57 2.88 4.06
N ALA A 232 -8.82 2.53 3.02
CA ALA A 232 -9.24 1.50 2.07
C ALA A 232 -9.32 0.12 2.74
N ALA A 233 -8.32 -0.24 3.55
CA ALA A 233 -8.30 -1.48 4.32
C ALA A 233 -9.47 -1.55 5.32
N LEU A 234 -9.70 -0.50 6.10
CA LEU A 234 -10.80 -0.45 7.07
C LEU A 234 -12.19 -0.52 6.40
N ARG A 235 -12.36 0.13 5.24
CA ARG A 235 -13.61 0.05 4.47
C ARG A 235 -13.84 -1.35 3.89
N LEU A 236 -12.78 -1.99 3.39
CA LEU A 236 -12.86 -3.37 2.92
C LEU A 236 -13.27 -4.31 4.06
N ALA A 237 -12.68 -4.17 5.25
CA ALA A 237 -13.10 -4.94 6.41
C ALA A 237 -14.56 -4.69 6.81
N SER A 238 -14.99 -3.42 6.83
CA SER A 238 -16.38 -3.07 7.12
C SER A 238 -17.35 -3.75 6.16
N ASP A 239 -17.07 -3.72 4.86
CA ASP A 239 -17.89 -4.37 3.83
C ASP A 239 -17.86 -5.90 3.98
N ARG A 240 -16.66 -6.48 4.04
CA ARG A 240 -16.43 -7.93 4.10
C ARG A 240 -17.07 -8.58 5.33
N TYR A 241 -16.96 -7.92 6.48
CA TYR A 241 -17.45 -8.43 7.76
C TYR A 241 -18.80 -7.85 8.15
N ARG A 242 -19.42 -7.04 7.26
CA ARG A 242 -20.73 -6.42 7.47
C ARG A 242 -20.81 -5.63 8.80
N LEU A 243 -19.73 -4.93 9.13
CA LEU A 243 -19.59 -4.21 10.42
C LEU A 243 -20.34 -2.86 10.44
N GLY A 244 -20.77 -2.37 9.27
CA GLY A 244 -21.51 -1.12 9.17
C GLY A 244 -20.70 0.14 9.51
N TRP A 245 -19.36 0.06 9.54
CA TRP A 245 -18.52 1.20 9.89
C TRP A 245 -18.63 2.34 8.87
N VAL A 246 -18.93 3.54 9.37
CA VAL A 246 -18.90 4.79 8.60
C VAL A 246 -17.67 5.61 8.98
N ILE A 247 -16.56 5.39 8.29
CA ILE A 247 -15.28 6.04 8.61
C ILE A 247 -15.13 7.37 7.88
N THR A 248 -15.23 8.46 8.65
CA THR A 248 -15.17 9.84 8.15
C THR A 248 -13.96 10.58 8.74
N PRO A 249 -12.78 10.52 8.09
CA PRO A 249 -11.58 11.15 8.61
C PRO A 249 -11.65 12.69 8.55
N THR A 250 -11.07 13.35 9.54
CA THR A 250 -11.09 14.82 9.72
C THR A 250 -10.60 15.62 8.51
N GLY A 251 -9.73 15.07 7.67
CA GLY A 251 -9.24 15.75 6.47
C GLY A 251 -10.33 16.00 5.41
N LYS A 252 -11.51 15.38 5.50
CA LYS A 252 -12.68 15.75 4.67
C LYS A 252 -13.33 17.07 5.11
N ARG A 253 -13.16 17.47 6.38
CA ARG A 253 -13.77 18.65 6.99
C ARG A 253 -12.86 19.90 6.92
N ILE A 254 -11.60 19.74 6.50
CA ILE A 254 -10.58 20.80 6.50
C ILE A 254 -10.25 21.26 5.07
N LYS A 255 -10.11 22.59 4.92
CA LYS A 255 -9.68 23.24 3.66
C LYS A 255 -8.30 22.74 3.22
N ALA A 256 -8.10 22.65 1.91
CA ALA A 256 -6.79 22.33 1.37
C ALA A 256 -5.79 23.46 1.70
N ASP A 257 -4.51 23.10 1.88
CA ASP A 257 -3.46 24.11 1.94
C ASP A 257 -3.45 24.91 0.61
N PRO A 258 -3.08 26.20 0.64
CA PRO A 258 -3.00 27.02 -0.57
C PRO A 258 -2.07 26.36 -1.60
N PRO A 259 -2.42 26.45 -2.91
CA PRO A 259 -1.62 25.84 -3.96
C PRO A 259 -0.24 26.49 -4.00
N LYS A 260 0.81 25.67 -3.96
CA LYS A 260 2.18 26.16 -4.19
C LYS A 260 2.33 26.51 -5.67
N GLN A 261 2.84 27.71 -5.96
CA GLN A 261 3.22 28.09 -7.31
C GLN A 261 4.28 27.12 -7.85
N LYS A 262 4.08 26.64 -9.07
CA LYS A 262 5.01 25.73 -9.73
C LYS A 262 6.17 26.54 -10.31
N THR A 263 7.39 26.16 -9.99
CA THR A 263 8.59 26.74 -10.62
C THR A 263 8.68 26.28 -12.08
N VAL A 264 8.82 27.24 -12.98
CA VAL A 264 9.05 27.06 -14.43
C VAL A 264 10.28 27.84 -14.85
N LEU A 265 10.89 27.48 -15.98
CA LEU A 265 11.95 28.27 -16.58
C LEU A 265 11.35 29.45 -17.34
N SER A 266 11.99 30.61 -17.26
CA SER A 266 11.82 31.70 -18.23
C SER A 266 12.39 31.32 -19.59
N ASP A 267 12.04 32.09 -20.63
CA ASP A 267 12.56 31.87 -21.99
C ASP A 267 14.09 31.94 -22.03
N ALA A 268 14.70 32.95 -21.39
CA ALA A 268 16.16 33.08 -21.33
C ALA A 268 16.83 31.90 -20.60
N GLU A 269 16.24 31.40 -19.51
CA GLU A 269 16.74 30.23 -18.81
C GLU A 269 16.60 28.96 -19.66
N LEU A 270 15.49 28.80 -20.39
CA LEU A 270 15.27 27.65 -21.27
C LEU A 270 16.27 27.65 -22.44
N VAL A 271 16.47 28.80 -23.08
CA VAL A 271 17.48 28.97 -24.14
C VAL A 271 18.88 28.65 -23.60
N SER A 272 19.29 29.26 -22.48
CA SER A 272 20.58 28.98 -21.85
C SER A 272 20.77 27.48 -21.55
N LEU A 273 19.74 26.84 -21.01
CA LEU A 273 19.77 25.41 -20.71
C LEU A 273 19.92 24.55 -21.96
N VAL A 274 19.12 24.82 -23.00
CA VAL A 274 19.15 24.04 -24.25
C VAL A 274 20.50 24.21 -24.94
N THR A 275 20.98 25.44 -25.11
CA THR A 275 22.28 25.74 -25.71
C THR A 275 23.42 25.05 -24.96
N THR A 276 23.41 25.12 -23.63
CA THR A 276 24.39 24.43 -22.77
C THR A 276 24.32 22.91 -22.95
N CYS A 277 23.12 22.34 -23.10
CA CYS A 277 22.95 20.90 -23.29
C CYS A 277 23.43 20.44 -24.67
N LEU A 278 23.12 21.18 -25.74
CA LEU A 278 23.51 20.82 -27.10
C LEU A 278 25.02 20.93 -27.33
N ALA A 279 25.73 21.77 -26.55
CA ALA A 279 27.18 21.87 -26.57
C ALA A 279 27.89 20.87 -25.63
N ASP A 280 27.16 20.10 -24.80
CA ASP A 280 27.77 19.26 -23.78
C ASP A 280 28.34 17.95 -24.35
N THR A 281 29.65 17.79 -24.22
CA THR A 281 30.39 16.56 -24.54
C THR A 281 30.80 15.75 -23.31
N LYS A 282 30.69 16.32 -22.10
CA LYS A 282 31.14 15.68 -20.85
C LYS A 282 30.09 14.74 -20.28
N THR A 283 28.82 15.15 -20.30
CA THR A 283 27.70 14.34 -19.80
C THR A 283 26.54 14.29 -20.81
N PRO A 284 26.81 13.90 -22.06
CA PRO A 284 25.83 14.00 -23.13
C PRO A 284 24.57 13.17 -22.88
N GLU A 285 24.66 12.11 -22.09
CA GLU A 285 23.50 11.29 -21.70
C GLU A 285 22.52 12.04 -20.78
N VAL A 286 23.00 12.97 -19.96
CA VAL A 286 22.14 13.82 -19.11
C VAL A 286 21.54 14.95 -19.94
N SER A 287 22.35 15.56 -20.80
CA SER A 287 21.94 16.65 -21.68
C SER A 287 20.90 16.19 -22.71
N ALA A 288 21.07 15.01 -23.31
CA ALA A 288 20.08 14.43 -24.22
C ALA A 288 18.75 14.14 -23.51
N ALA A 289 18.78 13.67 -22.25
CA ALA A 289 17.56 13.52 -21.45
C ALA A 289 16.87 14.87 -21.22
N ILE A 290 17.62 15.93 -20.92
CA ILE A 290 17.06 17.29 -20.74
C ILE A 290 16.42 17.80 -22.03
N VAL A 291 17.14 17.74 -23.14
CA VAL A 291 16.68 18.18 -24.47
C VAL A 291 15.39 17.45 -24.86
N PHE A 292 15.32 16.15 -24.61
CA PHE A 292 14.11 15.39 -24.86
C PHE A 292 12.97 15.75 -23.89
N MET A 293 13.24 15.88 -22.59
CA MET A 293 12.24 16.24 -21.57
C MET A 293 11.63 17.63 -21.79
N ALA A 294 12.42 18.60 -22.27
CA ALA A 294 11.96 19.95 -22.58
C ALA A 294 10.89 19.95 -23.68
N GLN A 295 11.01 19.05 -24.67
CA GLN A 295 10.10 18.96 -25.82
C GLN A 295 8.90 18.04 -25.56
N SER A 296 9.10 16.98 -24.78
CA SER A 296 8.11 15.91 -24.58
C SER A 296 7.33 15.98 -23.27
N GLY A 297 7.81 16.78 -22.31
CA GLY A 297 7.39 16.72 -20.92
C GLY A 297 7.64 15.35 -20.27
N ALA A 298 8.44 14.47 -20.89
CA ALA A 298 8.64 13.10 -20.43
C ALA A 298 9.27 13.05 -19.04
N MET A 299 9.03 11.94 -18.34
CA MET A 299 9.72 11.60 -17.10
C MET A 299 10.92 10.71 -17.39
N VAL A 300 11.88 10.69 -16.47
CA VAL A 300 13.04 9.79 -16.52
C VAL A 300 12.61 8.33 -16.67
N SER A 301 11.55 7.92 -15.97
CA SER A 301 10.98 6.58 -16.08
C SER A 301 10.34 6.27 -17.45
N GLU A 302 9.95 7.28 -18.23
CA GLU A 302 9.50 7.11 -19.61
C GLU A 302 10.71 6.93 -20.55
N ILE A 303 11.77 7.73 -20.36
CA ILE A 303 13.02 7.60 -21.13
C ILE A 303 13.67 6.24 -20.91
N ALA A 304 13.67 5.73 -19.68
CA ALA A 304 14.23 4.42 -19.34
C ALA A 304 13.59 3.24 -20.09
N ARG A 305 12.41 3.43 -20.68
CA ARG A 305 11.61 2.39 -21.35
C ARG A 305 11.52 2.57 -22.86
N LEU A 306 12.18 3.58 -23.41
CA LEU A 306 12.30 3.74 -24.86
C LEU A 306 13.19 2.63 -25.42
N ASP A 307 12.88 2.22 -26.64
CA ASP A 307 13.77 1.35 -27.41
C ASP A 307 14.78 2.22 -28.19
N ALA A 308 16.06 1.86 -28.13
CA ALA A 308 17.12 2.68 -28.71
C ALA A 308 17.13 2.63 -30.25
N GLU A 309 16.79 1.49 -30.85
CA GLU A 309 16.77 1.32 -32.30
C GLU A 309 15.54 2.01 -32.90
N GLU A 310 14.38 1.86 -32.26
CA GLU A 310 13.16 2.56 -32.67
C GLU A 310 13.31 4.08 -32.58
N VAL A 311 13.96 4.59 -31.54
CA VAL A 311 14.23 6.03 -31.40
C VAL A 311 15.08 6.57 -32.54
N ILE A 312 16.09 5.82 -33.00
CA ILE A 312 16.91 6.25 -34.13
C ILE A 312 16.06 6.32 -35.41
N ALA A 313 15.25 5.29 -35.67
CA ALA A 313 14.35 5.26 -36.82
C ALA A 313 13.30 6.39 -36.78
N ASP A 314 12.74 6.68 -35.61
CA ASP A 314 11.75 7.76 -35.43
C ASP A 314 12.38 9.15 -35.64
N LEU A 315 13.64 9.34 -35.23
CA LEU A 315 14.38 10.60 -35.44
C LEU A 315 14.77 10.81 -36.91
N ASP A 316 14.99 9.74 -37.66
CA ASP A 316 15.31 9.77 -39.09
C ASP A 316 14.06 9.93 -39.99
N ALA A 317 12.87 9.94 -39.41
CA ALA A 317 11.62 10.22 -40.13
C ALA A 317 11.59 11.64 -40.73
N ALA A 318 10.72 11.83 -41.73
CA ALA A 318 10.57 13.11 -42.44
C ALA A 318 10.19 14.27 -41.49
N ILE A 319 9.35 13.98 -40.50
CA ILE A 319 9.15 14.84 -39.33
C ILE A 319 9.78 14.11 -38.15
N PRO A 320 10.91 14.59 -37.61
CA PRO A 320 11.60 13.93 -36.50
C PRO A 320 10.65 13.75 -35.32
N GLN A 321 10.59 12.54 -34.78
CA GLN A 321 9.67 12.19 -33.72
C GLN A 321 10.27 11.16 -32.77
N VAL A 322 9.59 10.89 -31.66
CA VAL A 322 9.89 9.77 -30.76
C VAL A 322 8.58 9.21 -30.20
N ALA A 323 8.35 7.92 -30.37
CA ALA A 323 7.22 7.23 -29.74
C ALA A 323 7.55 6.80 -28.29
N ILE A 324 6.71 7.22 -27.34
CA ILE A 324 6.75 6.77 -25.95
C ILE A 324 5.70 5.69 -25.76
N GLY A 325 6.11 4.52 -25.26
CA GLY A 325 5.19 3.41 -24.95
C GLY A 325 4.64 2.71 -26.19
N LYS A 326 5.46 2.48 -27.22
CA LYS A 326 5.05 1.83 -28.48
C LYS A 326 4.76 0.33 -28.33
N SER A 327 5.58 -0.41 -27.58
CA SER A 327 5.35 -1.84 -27.33
C SER A 327 4.19 -2.08 -26.36
N GLN A 328 3.24 -2.94 -26.73
CA GLN A 328 2.10 -3.32 -25.88
C GLN A 328 2.54 -3.90 -24.53
N ASP A 329 3.71 -4.55 -24.49
CA ASP A 329 4.29 -5.16 -23.29
C ASP A 329 4.87 -4.13 -22.30
N VAL A 330 5.06 -2.88 -22.71
CA VAL A 330 5.50 -1.81 -21.82
C VAL A 330 4.33 -1.37 -20.93
N LYS A 331 4.35 -1.77 -19.66
CA LYS A 331 3.40 -1.29 -18.65
C LYS A 331 3.52 0.22 -18.46
N VAL A 332 2.65 0.98 -19.12
CA VAL A 332 2.43 2.39 -18.85
C VAL A 332 1.37 2.54 -17.76
N LYS A 333 1.57 3.49 -16.84
CA LYS A 333 0.67 3.68 -15.68
C LYS A 333 -0.78 4.05 -16.10
N VAL A 334 -0.93 4.58 -17.31
CA VAL A 334 -2.20 5.01 -17.92
C VAL A 334 -2.00 5.02 -19.44
N GLU A 335 -2.99 4.54 -20.20
CA GLU A 335 -2.91 4.36 -21.66
C GLU A 335 -2.60 5.68 -22.41
N GLN A 336 -3.08 6.81 -21.90
CA GLN A 336 -2.82 8.18 -22.41
C GLN A 336 -1.34 8.59 -22.39
N ARG A 337 -0.45 7.80 -21.77
CA ARG A 337 1.01 8.03 -21.81
C ARG A 337 1.66 7.45 -23.07
N ARG A 338 0.97 6.57 -23.80
CA ARG A 338 1.40 6.17 -25.14
C ARG A 338 1.18 7.35 -26.09
N ARG A 339 2.25 7.86 -26.69
CA ARG A 339 2.19 9.06 -27.53
C ARG A 339 3.38 9.15 -28.47
N VAL A 340 3.23 9.86 -29.57
CA VAL A 340 4.32 10.22 -30.47
C VAL A 340 4.63 11.69 -30.30
N VAL A 341 5.86 11.99 -29.91
CA VAL A 341 6.31 13.35 -29.61
C VAL A 341 7.06 13.91 -30.81
N PRO A 342 6.67 15.07 -31.36
CA PRO A 342 7.47 15.75 -32.38
C PRO A 342 8.77 16.31 -31.78
N ILE A 343 9.88 16.14 -32.50
CA ILE A 343 11.18 16.71 -32.14
C ILE A 343 11.44 17.90 -33.05
N VAL A 344 11.47 19.09 -32.46
CA VAL A 344 11.53 20.36 -33.19
C VAL A 344 12.92 21.01 -33.14
N PHE A 345 13.77 20.61 -32.19
CA PHE A 345 15.18 21.01 -32.13
C PHE A 345 16.07 19.87 -31.62
N GLY A 346 17.38 19.99 -31.89
CA GLY A 346 18.40 19.09 -31.35
C GLY A 346 18.35 17.66 -31.92
N LYS A 347 17.73 17.46 -33.10
CA LYS A 347 17.60 16.14 -33.75
C LYS A 347 18.92 15.37 -33.76
N GLU A 348 19.99 16.00 -34.24
CA GLU A 348 21.28 15.31 -34.45
C GLU A 348 21.94 14.94 -33.13
N TYR A 349 21.84 15.83 -32.15
CA TYR A 349 22.31 15.59 -30.79
C TYR A 349 21.53 14.44 -30.13
N LEU A 350 20.19 14.44 -30.26
CA LEU A 350 19.34 13.36 -29.75
C LEU A 350 19.64 12.03 -30.44
N ARG A 351 19.81 12.02 -31.77
CA ARG A 351 20.15 10.81 -32.52
C ARG A 351 21.45 10.18 -32.01
N GLN A 352 22.44 11.01 -31.69
CA GLN A 352 23.74 10.55 -31.20
C GLN A 352 23.74 10.14 -29.71
N HIS A 353 22.89 10.75 -28.88
CA HIS A 353 23.04 10.68 -27.41
C HIS A 353 21.81 10.21 -26.63
N LEU A 354 20.60 10.23 -27.21
CA LEU A 354 19.40 9.71 -26.58
C LEU A 354 19.50 8.20 -26.30
N PRO A 355 20.08 7.34 -27.17
CA PRO A 355 20.36 5.93 -26.82
C PRO A 355 21.22 5.77 -25.55
N LYS A 356 22.20 6.65 -25.35
CA LYS A 356 23.04 6.67 -24.13
C LYS A 356 22.22 7.09 -22.91
N ALA A 357 21.32 8.07 -23.08
CA ALA A 357 20.40 8.50 -22.03
C ALA A 357 19.44 7.38 -21.62
N ILE A 358 18.88 6.63 -22.57
CA ILE A 358 18.02 5.45 -22.33
C ILE A 358 18.77 4.44 -21.47
N LYS A 359 19.97 4.01 -21.92
CA LYS A 359 20.82 3.07 -21.17
C LYS A 359 21.14 3.57 -19.77
N ARG A 360 21.43 4.86 -19.60
CA ARG A 360 21.72 5.43 -18.28
C ARG A 360 20.49 5.45 -17.38
N CYS A 361 19.32 5.79 -17.92
CA CYS A 361 18.06 5.83 -17.18
C CYS A 361 17.60 4.44 -16.74
N SER A 362 17.83 3.40 -17.55
CA SER A 362 17.47 2.01 -17.22
C SER A 362 18.40 1.36 -16.19
N THR A 363 19.66 1.81 -16.11
CA THR A 363 20.69 1.23 -15.22
C THR A 363 20.87 2.00 -13.90
N THR A 364 20.10 3.07 -13.67
CA THR A 364 20.17 3.87 -12.45
C THR A 364 18.80 4.09 -11.83
N THR A 365 18.77 4.56 -10.58
CA THR A 365 17.50 4.90 -9.94
C THR A 365 16.95 6.20 -10.52
N GLU A 366 15.63 6.29 -10.66
CA GLU A 366 14.94 7.49 -11.15
C GLU A 366 15.32 8.74 -10.34
N SER A 367 15.50 8.59 -9.01
CA SER A 367 15.96 9.67 -8.13
C SER A 367 17.37 10.14 -8.44
N ASN A 368 18.30 9.23 -8.76
CA ASN A 368 19.67 9.59 -9.08
C ASN A 368 19.76 10.34 -10.40
N MET A 369 19.07 9.86 -11.44
CA MET A 369 19.04 10.56 -12.73
C MET A 369 18.35 11.92 -12.61
N SER A 370 17.21 11.99 -11.89
CA SER A 370 16.51 13.25 -11.65
C SER A 370 17.39 14.26 -10.89
N LYS A 371 18.23 13.80 -9.95
CA LYS A 371 19.19 14.65 -9.24
C LYS A 371 20.27 15.19 -10.19
N ARG A 372 20.84 14.36 -11.07
CA ARG A 372 21.83 14.80 -12.07
C ARG A 372 21.25 15.82 -13.04
N ILE A 373 20.03 15.57 -13.54
CA ILE A 373 19.29 16.51 -14.39
C ILE A 373 19.09 17.84 -13.66
N SER A 374 18.58 17.80 -12.43
CA SER A 374 18.35 19.02 -11.63
C SER A 374 19.65 19.78 -11.36
N ASN A 375 20.76 19.11 -11.08
CA ASN A 375 22.07 19.76 -10.91
C ASN A 375 22.52 20.48 -12.19
N LYS A 376 22.40 19.83 -13.35
CA LYS A 376 22.77 20.44 -14.64
C LYS A 376 21.85 21.62 -14.97
N MET A 377 20.54 21.49 -14.75
CA MET A 377 19.59 22.60 -14.92
C MET A 377 20.01 23.80 -14.08
N ARG A 378 20.25 23.61 -12.78
CA ARG A 378 20.67 24.68 -11.86
C ARG A 378 22.00 25.31 -12.27
N SER A 379 22.95 24.50 -12.74
CA SER A 379 24.25 24.99 -13.20
C SER A 379 24.14 25.81 -14.49
N ALA A 380 23.26 25.45 -15.42
CA ALA A 380 23.12 26.13 -16.71
C ALA A 380 22.28 27.42 -16.62
N THR A 381 21.37 27.51 -15.65
CA THR A 381 20.48 28.67 -15.50
C THR A 381 20.81 29.57 -14.33
N GLY A 382 21.63 29.11 -13.37
CA GLY A 382 21.86 29.79 -12.09
C GLY A 382 20.68 29.69 -11.11
N ASN A 383 19.56 29.08 -11.50
CA ASN A 383 18.34 29.03 -10.69
C ASN A 383 18.28 27.78 -9.82
N ASN A 384 18.67 27.93 -8.55
CA ASN A 384 18.76 26.84 -7.57
C ASN A 384 17.44 26.15 -7.20
N THR A 385 16.29 26.71 -7.60
CA THR A 385 14.97 26.15 -7.30
C THR A 385 14.49 25.11 -8.31
N LEU A 386 15.20 24.97 -9.45
CA LEU A 386 14.83 24.06 -10.51
C LEU A 386 15.01 22.59 -10.14
N SER A 387 14.07 21.78 -10.62
CA SER A 387 14.12 20.32 -10.55
C SER A 387 13.79 19.73 -11.93
N ALA A 388 14.13 18.46 -12.15
CA ALA A 388 13.82 17.77 -13.41
C ALA A 388 12.34 17.88 -13.83
N HIS A 389 11.41 17.90 -12.87
CA HIS A 389 9.97 18.03 -13.17
C HIS A 389 9.56 19.43 -13.64
N CYS A 390 10.38 20.45 -13.40
CA CYS A 390 10.14 21.81 -13.88
C CYS A 390 10.13 21.89 -15.41
N LEU A 391 10.83 21.01 -16.13
CA LEU A 391 10.76 20.97 -17.61
C LEU A 391 9.33 20.67 -18.10
N ARG A 392 8.66 19.70 -17.47
CA ARG A 392 7.26 19.38 -17.77
C ARG A 392 6.31 20.52 -17.42
N HIS A 393 6.57 21.25 -16.33
CA HIS A 393 5.78 22.44 -15.98
C HIS A 393 6.03 23.62 -16.92
N THR A 394 7.27 23.77 -17.38
CA THR A 394 7.67 24.81 -18.34
C THR A 394 6.98 24.57 -19.68
N LEU A 395 6.98 23.34 -20.18
CA LEU A 395 6.23 23.00 -21.40
C LEU A 395 4.75 23.38 -21.30
N LYS A 396 4.12 23.11 -20.14
CA LYS A 396 2.72 23.50 -19.91
C LYS A 396 2.54 25.02 -19.86
N ALA A 397 3.40 25.73 -19.13
CA ALA A 397 3.33 27.18 -19.01
C ALA A 397 3.53 27.88 -20.37
N LEU A 398 4.51 27.43 -21.17
CA LEU A 398 4.73 27.91 -22.53
C LEU A 398 3.53 27.63 -23.43
N SER A 399 2.92 26.45 -23.31
CA SER A 399 1.73 26.14 -24.11
C SER A 399 0.54 27.04 -23.78
N ASP A 400 0.41 27.44 -22.51
CA ASP A 400 -0.65 28.33 -22.08
C ASP A 400 -0.34 29.79 -22.48
N SER A 401 0.94 30.20 -22.53
CA SER A 401 1.33 31.56 -22.94
C SER A 401 1.15 31.83 -24.43
N VAL A 402 1.23 30.80 -25.27
CA VAL A 402 1.03 30.94 -26.73
C VAL A 402 -0.38 30.59 -27.20
N ASP A 403 -1.33 30.40 -26.27
CA ASP A 403 -2.69 29.91 -26.56
C ASP A 403 -2.67 28.67 -27.47
N ALA A 404 -1.86 27.68 -27.12
CA ALA A 404 -1.72 26.46 -27.91
C ALA A 404 -3.00 25.62 -27.82
N ASN A 405 -3.29 24.90 -28.90
CA ASN A 405 -4.40 23.95 -28.92
C ASN A 405 -4.22 22.90 -27.81
N GLN A 406 -5.12 22.92 -26.83
CA GLN A 406 -5.01 22.10 -25.61
C GLN A 406 -5.06 20.60 -25.89
N SER A 407 -5.73 20.18 -26.98
CA SER A 407 -5.73 18.79 -27.44
C SER A 407 -4.35 18.35 -27.94
N HIS A 408 -3.64 19.20 -28.69
CA HIS A 408 -2.28 18.91 -29.15
C HIS A 408 -1.29 18.92 -27.98
N VAL A 409 -1.42 19.91 -27.08
CA VAL A 409 -0.60 20.04 -25.86
C VAL A 409 -0.71 18.78 -24.99
N ALA A 410 -1.94 18.30 -24.79
CA ALA A 410 -2.18 17.07 -24.05
C ALA A 410 -1.65 15.82 -24.78
N ALA A 411 -1.69 15.78 -26.12
CA ALA A 411 -1.08 14.72 -26.92
C ALA A 411 0.47 14.71 -26.80
N ILE A 412 1.12 15.88 -26.79
CA ILE A 412 2.58 16.02 -26.62
C ILE A 412 2.99 15.62 -25.19
N GLY A 413 2.32 16.19 -24.18
CA GLY A 413 2.67 16.00 -22.77
C GLY A 413 2.17 14.68 -22.17
N GLY A 414 1.24 13.97 -22.81
CA GLY A 414 0.56 12.81 -22.21
C GLY A 414 -0.27 13.21 -20.98
N TRP A 415 -1.04 14.31 -21.09
CA TRP A 415 -1.95 14.79 -20.05
C TRP A 415 -3.39 14.32 -20.31
N SER A 416 -4.18 14.17 -19.24
CA SER A 416 -5.61 13.81 -19.34
C SER A 416 -6.40 14.88 -20.08
N GLY A 417 -7.33 14.47 -20.94
CA GLY A 417 -8.11 15.37 -21.79
C GLY A 417 -7.51 15.62 -23.17
N GLY A 418 -6.40 14.96 -23.50
CA GLY A 418 -5.87 14.96 -24.86
C GLY A 418 -6.83 14.26 -25.83
N SER A 419 -7.06 14.92 -26.95
CA SER A 419 -7.69 14.29 -28.10
C SER A 419 -6.90 13.06 -28.51
N VAL A 420 -7.63 12.06 -29.00
CA VAL A 420 -7.15 10.88 -29.74
C VAL A 420 -6.59 11.32 -31.10
N VAL A 421 -5.79 12.41 -31.16
CA VAL A 421 -5.22 12.94 -32.41
C VAL A 421 -4.32 11.90 -33.07
N ILE A 422 -3.70 11.06 -32.24
CA ILE A 422 -3.03 9.84 -32.65
C ILE A 422 -3.85 8.69 -32.07
N SER A 423 -4.75 8.12 -32.86
CA SER A 423 -5.54 6.97 -32.41
C SER A 423 -4.65 5.81 -32.00
N ALA A 424 -5.16 4.91 -31.15
CA ALA A 424 -4.46 3.66 -30.85
C ALA A 424 -4.08 2.90 -32.15
N ALA A 425 -4.88 3.05 -33.21
CA ALA A 425 -4.58 2.56 -34.55
C ALA A 425 -3.42 3.32 -35.24
N MET A 426 -3.30 4.64 -35.02
CA MET A 426 -2.16 5.40 -35.55
C MET A 426 -0.82 5.10 -34.88
N GLN A 427 -0.84 4.57 -33.65
CA GLN A 427 0.37 4.05 -32.98
C GLN A 427 0.89 2.76 -33.64
N GLN A 428 0.08 2.09 -34.46
CA GLN A 428 0.48 0.89 -35.22
C GLN A 428 1.13 1.23 -36.57
N TYR A 429 0.99 2.47 -37.07
CA TYR A 429 1.72 2.88 -38.28
C TYR A 429 3.20 3.11 -37.95
N GLY A 430 4.09 2.65 -38.84
CA GLY A 430 5.51 2.98 -38.76
C GLY A 430 5.78 4.48 -38.91
N ALA A 431 6.99 4.93 -38.58
CA ALA A 431 7.35 6.34 -38.52
C ALA A 431 7.01 7.15 -39.80
N ALA A 432 7.11 6.51 -40.97
CA ALA A 432 6.75 7.09 -42.27
C ALA A 432 5.23 7.36 -42.43
N GLY A 433 4.37 6.50 -41.89
CA GLY A 433 2.91 6.66 -41.93
C GLY A 433 2.41 7.76 -40.98
N LEU A 434 3.04 7.93 -39.83
CA LEU A 434 2.74 9.00 -38.88
C LEU A 434 3.15 10.38 -39.41
N SER A 435 4.37 10.49 -39.95
CA SER A 435 4.94 11.74 -40.48
C SER A 435 4.13 12.33 -41.64
N SER A 436 3.44 11.49 -42.42
CA SER A 436 2.60 11.94 -43.55
C SER A 436 1.20 12.38 -43.12
N SER A 437 0.77 12.07 -41.89
CA SER A 437 -0.57 12.40 -41.41
C SER A 437 -0.76 13.90 -41.16
N LYS A 438 -1.90 14.45 -41.62
CA LYS A 438 -2.26 15.86 -41.39
C LYS A 438 -2.39 16.18 -39.89
N GLY A 439 -2.89 15.23 -39.10
CA GLY A 439 -3.02 15.36 -37.65
C GLY A 439 -1.67 15.52 -36.94
N PHE A 440 -0.68 14.69 -37.29
CA PHE A 440 0.65 14.81 -36.68
C PHE A 440 1.39 16.09 -37.09
N LYS A 441 1.23 16.53 -38.34
CA LYS A 441 1.74 17.84 -38.79
C LYS A 441 1.21 18.99 -37.93
N ALA A 442 -0.09 19.02 -37.64
CA ALA A 442 -0.67 20.05 -36.78
C ALA A 442 -0.13 20.00 -35.33
N VAL A 443 0.14 18.81 -34.81
CA VAL A 443 0.78 18.63 -33.49
C VAL A 443 2.23 19.12 -33.51
N HIS A 444 2.98 18.80 -34.57
CA HIS A 444 4.34 19.29 -34.78
C HIS A 444 4.40 20.82 -34.85
N ASP A 445 3.51 21.45 -35.62
CA ASP A 445 3.46 22.92 -35.75
C ASP A 445 3.11 23.58 -34.42
N THR A 446 2.23 22.95 -33.64
CA THR A 446 1.94 23.40 -32.27
C THR A 446 3.18 23.29 -31.37
N SER A 447 3.95 22.21 -31.48
CA SER A 447 5.20 22.06 -30.73
C SER A 447 6.22 23.13 -31.11
N ARG A 448 6.32 23.50 -32.40
CA ARG A 448 7.18 24.60 -32.85
C ARG A 448 6.75 25.93 -32.24
N LYS A 449 5.43 26.20 -32.21
CA LYS A 449 4.88 27.42 -31.59
C LYS A 449 5.22 27.50 -30.10
N ILE A 450 5.07 26.40 -29.37
CA ILE A 450 5.35 26.34 -27.91
C ILE A 450 6.83 26.61 -27.61
N LEU A 451 7.73 26.16 -28.48
CA LEU A 451 9.19 26.20 -28.26
C LEU A 451 9.88 27.24 -29.14
N ALA A 452 9.13 28.23 -29.64
CA ALA A 452 9.64 29.28 -30.53
C ALA A 452 10.84 30.02 -29.93
N CYS A 453 10.82 30.30 -28.62
CA CYS A 453 11.93 30.97 -27.92
C CYS A 453 13.27 30.23 -28.05
N VAL A 454 13.27 28.90 -28.23
CA VAL A 454 14.47 28.09 -28.46
C VAL A 454 14.83 28.01 -29.94
N LEU A 455 13.83 28.05 -30.84
CA LEU A 455 14.03 27.94 -32.28
C LEU A 455 14.52 29.24 -32.93
N GLU A 456 14.25 30.37 -32.28
CA GLU A 456 14.57 31.73 -32.75
C GLU A 456 15.85 32.31 -32.11
N ALA A 457 16.40 31.61 -31.10
CA ALA A 457 17.66 31.95 -30.43
C ALA A 457 18.86 31.33 -31.15
#